data_AF-A0AAP9NNI1-F1
#
_entry.id   AF-A0AAP9NNI1-F1
#
_cell.length_a   1.000
_cell.length_b   1.000
_cell.length_c   1.000
_cell.angle_alpha   90.00
_cell.angle_beta   90.00
_cell.angle_gamma   90.00
#
_symmetry.space_group_name_H-M   'P 1'
#
loop_
_entity.id
_entity.type
_entity.pdbx_description
1 polymer ?
#
loop_
_entity_poly.entity_id
_entity_poly.type
_entity_poly.pdbx_seq_one_letter_code
_entity_poly.pdbx_strand_id
1 'polypeptide(L)'
;MTQAEKLLNGRPRALSTDEVIEFFNALAPYQATAGPLTIEAKVAPGMGQVVVKLALAGREMGKHLLGYTEPELILNLANDEATATGKIKLELKAAPHFSSLEADVSATQSGQTFCFKGDIASWQAKGLPVVGHYVTQLDATLTANTTVRGVSANTANFEFLFQGSAVAAMTTTQLAPVQVYPDEISAGNLHIAKGAKITLAVPTEIGPGMLFLQCFFKTATTPETQVSASVANIAWPQVAAPQRVSDEAREGDPHD
;
A
#
# COMPACT_ATOMS: atom_id res chain seq x y z
N MET A 1 -35.71 11.73 0.60
CA MET A 1 -34.33 11.21 0.70
C MET A 1 -33.55 12.15 1.58
N THR A 2 -33.26 11.74 2.81
CA THR A 2 -32.61 12.60 3.81
C THR A 2 -31.09 12.50 3.67
N GLN A 3 -30.39 13.55 4.09
CA GLN A 3 -28.91 13.63 4.06
C GLN A 3 -28.23 12.50 4.88
N ALA A 4 -28.98 11.83 5.76
CA ALA A 4 -28.57 10.64 6.49
C ALA A 4 -28.51 9.36 5.63
N GLU A 5 -29.26 9.26 4.53
CA GLU A 5 -29.15 8.16 3.56
C GLU A 5 -27.93 8.33 2.64
N LYS A 6 -27.28 9.50 2.66
CA LYS A 6 -26.01 9.78 1.94
C LYS A 6 -24.77 9.44 2.77
N LEU A 7 -24.92 9.17 4.06
CA LEU A 7 -23.85 8.76 4.93
C LEU A 7 -23.97 7.26 5.18
N LEU A 8 -22.91 6.51 4.82
CA LEU A 8 -22.57 5.19 5.36
C LEU A 8 -23.19 3.95 4.69
N ASN A 9 -22.95 3.83 3.39
CA ASN A 9 -22.57 2.56 2.78
C ASN A 9 -21.25 2.80 2.06
N GLY A 10 -20.19 3.03 2.85
CA GLY A 10 -18.86 3.38 2.35
C GLY A 10 -18.43 2.36 1.31
N ARG A 11 -18.32 2.77 0.05
CA ARG A 11 -17.70 1.92 -0.96
C ARG A 11 -16.24 1.73 -0.56
N PRO A 12 -15.68 0.53 -0.73
CA PRO A 12 -14.29 0.33 -0.43
C PRO A 12 -13.44 1.20 -1.33
N ARG A 13 -12.52 1.94 -0.72
CA ARG A 13 -11.57 2.82 -1.39
C ARG A 13 -10.18 2.25 -1.21
N ALA A 14 -9.45 2.08 -2.31
CA ALA A 14 -8.03 1.77 -2.21
C ALA A 14 -7.29 2.99 -1.61
N LEU A 15 -6.32 2.75 -0.72
CA LEU A 15 -5.45 3.82 -0.25
C LEU A 15 -4.64 4.38 -1.42
N SER A 16 -4.45 5.70 -1.45
CA SER A 16 -3.56 6.33 -2.40
C SER A 16 -2.10 6.00 -2.09
N THR A 17 -1.21 6.20 -3.06
CA THR A 17 0.23 6.02 -2.86
C THR A 17 0.75 6.89 -1.71
N ASP A 18 0.28 8.14 -1.60
CA ASP A 18 0.69 9.05 -0.53
C ASP A 18 0.25 8.55 0.85
N GLU A 19 -0.99 8.07 0.98
CA GLU A 19 -1.48 7.47 2.23
C GLU A 19 -0.66 6.24 2.64
N VAL A 20 -0.24 5.41 1.67
CA VAL A 20 0.62 4.25 1.96
C VAL A 20 2.03 4.68 2.35
N ILE A 21 2.57 5.72 1.69
CA ILE A 21 3.91 6.27 2.01
C ILE A 21 3.96 6.78 3.45
N GLU A 22 2.86 7.30 4.01
CA GLU A 22 2.84 7.77 5.41
C GLU A 22 3.22 6.67 6.42
N PHE A 23 2.92 5.40 6.13
CA PHE A 23 3.33 4.26 6.98
C PHE A 23 4.84 4.12 7.11
N PHE A 24 5.60 4.67 6.15
CA PHE A 24 7.06 4.58 6.11
C PHE A 24 7.75 5.73 6.84
N ASN A 25 7.02 6.77 7.28
CA ASN A 25 7.64 7.96 7.87
C ASN A 25 8.52 7.64 9.08
N ALA A 26 8.08 6.70 9.92
CA ALA A 26 8.81 6.26 11.11
C ALA A 26 9.96 5.27 10.85
N LEU A 27 10.14 4.80 9.62
CA LEU A 27 11.15 3.80 9.29
C LEU A 27 12.52 4.45 9.05
N ALA A 28 13.57 3.77 9.49
CA ALA A 28 14.94 4.19 9.27
C ALA A 28 15.30 4.10 7.77
N PRO A 29 15.99 5.10 7.21
CA PRO A 29 16.41 5.08 5.81
C PRO A 29 17.70 4.28 5.60
N TYR A 30 17.77 3.62 4.45
CA TYR A 30 19.01 3.20 3.78
C TYR A 30 19.37 4.27 2.74
N GLN A 31 20.66 4.48 2.50
CA GLN A 31 21.12 5.49 1.55
C GLN A 31 22.19 4.94 0.61
N ALA A 32 22.11 5.35 -0.65
CA ALA A 32 23.13 5.15 -1.67
C ALA A 32 23.31 6.44 -2.47
N THR A 33 24.51 6.65 -3.01
CA THR A 33 24.83 7.84 -3.82
C THR A 33 25.59 7.47 -5.08
N ALA A 34 25.36 8.23 -6.15
CA ALA A 34 26.13 8.22 -7.38
C ALA A 34 26.41 9.69 -7.75
N GLY A 35 27.51 10.25 -7.23
CA GLY A 35 27.84 11.67 -7.44
C GLY A 35 26.71 12.61 -6.99
N PRO A 36 26.07 13.37 -7.90
CA PRO A 36 24.98 14.28 -7.55
C PRO A 36 23.66 13.59 -7.19
N LEU A 37 23.50 12.29 -7.52
CA LEU A 37 22.29 11.54 -7.23
C LEU A 37 22.36 10.93 -5.82
N THR A 38 21.35 11.22 -5.00
CA THR A 38 21.11 10.58 -3.70
C THR A 38 19.84 9.75 -3.78
N ILE A 39 19.93 8.49 -3.36
CA ILE A 39 18.81 7.56 -3.26
C ILE A 39 18.62 7.23 -1.78
N GLU A 40 17.46 7.56 -1.24
CA GLU A 40 17.04 7.15 0.09
C GLU A 40 15.94 6.10 -0.02
N ALA A 41 16.07 4.98 0.67
CA ALA A 41 15.11 3.90 0.67
C ALA A 41 14.61 3.59 2.08
N LYS A 42 13.30 3.53 2.28
CA LYS A 42 12.67 3.06 3.51
C LYS A 42 11.96 1.75 3.23
N VAL A 43 12.36 0.69 3.94
CA VAL A 43 11.89 -0.68 3.70
C VAL A 43 10.87 -1.05 4.77
N ALA A 44 9.71 -1.57 4.35
CA ALA A 44 8.72 -2.19 5.24
C ALA A 44 8.70 -3.72 4.99
N PRO A 45 9.53 -4.52 5.70
CA PRO A 45 9.70 -5.95 5.40
C PRO A 45 8.41 -6.76 5.46
N GLY A 46 7.52 -6.44 6.41
CA GLY A 46 6.23 -7.14 6.57
C GLY A 46 5.18 -6.77 5.52
N MET A 47 5.42 -5.74 4.71
CA MET A 47 4.56 -5.37 3.58
C MET A 47 5.13 -5.84 2.25
N GLY A 48 6.44 -6.15 2.18
CA GLY A 48 7.12 -6.40 0.91
C GLY A 48 7.09 -5.16 0.01
N GLN A 49 7.26 -3.98 0.62
CA GLN A 49 7.19 -2.68 -0.07
C GLN A 49 8.34 -1.79 0.40
N VAL A 50 8.73 -0.86 -0.47
CA VAL A 50 9.82 0.08 -0.25
C VAL A 50 9.41 1.45 -0.75
N VAL A 51 9.66 2.50 0.02
CA VAL A 51 9.56 3.88 -0.46
C VAL A 51 10.96 4.35 -0.86
N VAL A 52 11.12 4.75 -2.12
CA VAL A 52 12.35 5.31 -2.67
C VAL A 52 12.17 6.81 -2.86
N LYS A 53 13.00 7.60 -2.19
CA LYS A 53 13.12 9.05 -2.36
C LYS A 53 14.37 9.35 -3.17
N LEU A 54 14.24 10.18 -4.20
CA LEU A 54 15.33 10.58 -5.08
C LEU A 54 15.64 12.06 -4.89
N ALA A 55 16.92 12.41 -4.85
CA ALA A 55 17.38 13.78 -4.95
C ALA A 55 18.55 13.89 -5.93
N LEU A 56 18.56 14.90 -6.78
CA LEU A 56 19.61 15.16 -7.76
C LEU A 56 20.19 16.56 -7.53
N ALA A 57 21.50 16.65 -7.36
CA ALA A 57 22.21 17.89 -7.01
C ALA A 57 21.60 18.63 -5.80
N GLY A 58 21.11 17.88 -4.81
CA GLY A 58 20.49 18.40 -3.59
C GLY A 58 19.01 18.75 -3.69
N ARG A 59 18.40 18.70 -4.88
CA ARG A 59 16.96 18.92 -5.08
C ARG A 59 16.19 17.59 -5.02
N GLU A 60 15.10 17.54 -4.25
CA GLU A 60 14.19 16.39 -4.24
C GLU A 60 13.46 16.26 -5.58
N MET A 61 13.59 15.08 -6.21
CA MET A 61 12.98 14.76 -7.50
C MET A 61 11.64 14.04 -7.33
N GLY A 62 11.45 13.31 -6.22
CA GLY A 62 10.20 12.63 -5.93
C GLY A 62 10.32 11.51 -4.90
N LYS A 63 9.16 10.93 -4.56
CA LYS A 63 9.00 9.73 -3.72
C LYS A 63 8.18 8.70 -4.50
N HIS A 64 8.64 7.47 -4.49
CA HIS A 64 8.06 6.37 -5.26
C HIS A 64 7.86 5.16 -4.36
N LEU A 65 6.66 4.57 -4.39
CA LEU A 65 6.38 3.32 -3.71
C LEU A 65 6.67 2.16 -4.66
N LEU A 66 7.63 1.32 -4.29
CA LEU A 66 7.88 0.05 -4.97
C LEU A 66 7.23 -1.09 -4.19
N GLY A 67 6.62 -2.01 -4.91
CA GLY A 67 5.94 -3.18 -4.35
C GLY A 67 5.88 -4.32 -5.37
N TYR A 68 5.06 -5.33 -5.09
CA TYR A 68 4.93 -6.47 -6.01
C TYR A 68 4.39 -6.08 -7.39
N THR A 69 3.39 -5.21 -7.43
CA THR A 69 2.76 -4.76 -8.69
C THR A 69 3.61 -3.74 -9.43
N GLU A 70 4.45 -2.98 -8.74
CA GLU A 70 5.33 -1.95 -9.30
C GLU A 70 6.75 -2.13 -8.72
N PRO A 71 7.51 -3.13 -9.21
CA PRO A 71 8.80 -3.48 -8.60
C PRO A 71 9.98 -2.70 -9.17
N GLU A 72 9.80 -1.91 -10.23
CA GLU A 72 10.91 -1.26 -10.94
C GLU A 72 10.63 0.22 -11.20
N LEU A 73 11.64 1.04 -10.90
CA LEU A 73 11.70 2.46 -11.18
C LEU A 73 12.77 2.70 -12.25
N ILE A 74 12.41 3.37 -13.35
CA ILE A 74 13.34 3.78 -14.39
C ILE A 74 13.61 5.27 -14.24
N LEU A 75 14.89 5.63 -14.15
CA LEU A 75 15.34 6.99 -13.93
C LEU A 75 15.68 7.62 -15.28
N ASN A 76 15.13 8.80 -15.52
CA ASN A 76 15.55 9.71 -16.57
C ASN A 76 15.37 11.15 -16.06
N LEU A 77 16.27 11.55 -15.17
CA LEU A 77 16.17 12.79 -14.39
C LEU A 77 17.18 13.82 -14.91
N ALA A 78 16.79 15.09 -14.90
CA ALA A 78 17.68 16.22 -15.10
C ALA A 78 17.40 17.31 -14.06
N ASN A 79 18.45 17.90 -13.49
CA ASN A 79 18.33 19.09 -12.67
C ASN A 79 19.59 19.94 -12.85
N ASP A 80 19.42 21.14 -13.39
CA ASP A 80 20.50 22.05 -13.75
C ASP A 80 21.54 21.36 -14.66
N GLU A 81 22.82 21.36 -14.27
CA GLU A 81 23.91 20.69 -14.98
C GLU A 81 24.06 19.20 -14.61
N ALA A 82 23.13 18.65 -13.84
CA ALA A 82 23.14 17.25 -13.42
C ALA A 82 22.09 16.42 -14.15
N THR A 83 22.44 15.20 -14.55
CA THR A 83 21.50 14.20 -15.08
C THR A 83 21.67 12.88 -14.35
N ALA A 84 20.62 12.07 -14.27
CA ALA A 84 20.68 10.72 -13.73
C ALA A 84 19.81 9.77 -14.54
N THR A 85 20.37 8.62 -14.91
CA THR A 85 19.71 7.57 -15.67
C THR A 85 19.95 6.20 -15.04
N GLY A 86 19.11 5.23 -15.39
CA GLY A 86 19.27 3.84 -14.96
C GLY A 86 18.00 3.29 -14.32
N LYS A 87 18.14 2.35 -13.39
CA LYS A 87 16.99 1.72 -12.73
C LYS A 87 17.24 1.37 -11.28
N ILE A 88 16.15 1.36 -10.52
CA ILE A 88 16.08 0.83 -9.16
C ILE A 88 15.04 -0.29 -9.18
N LYS A 89 15.42 -1.47 -8.67
CA LYS A 89 14.60 -2.68 -8.75
C LYS A 89 14.43 -3.28 -7.36
N LEU A 90 13.18 -3.58 -7.04
CA LEU A 90 12.76 -4.34 -5.87
C LEU A 90 12.66 -5.83 -6.24
N GLU A 91 13.48 -6.66 -5.62
CA GLU A 91 13.37 -8.11 -5.71
C GLU A 91 12.72 -8.67 -4.46
N LEU A 92 11.45 -9.07 -4.57
CA LEU A 92 10.75 -9.78 -3.51
C LEU A 92 10.94 -11.28 -3.65
N LYS A 93 11.35 -11.95 -2.57
CA LYS A 93 11.39 -13.41 -2.46
C LYS A 93 10.42 -13.87 -1.39
N ALA A 94 10.00 -15.13 -1.46
CA ALA A 94 9.23 -15.76 -0.38
C ALA A 94 10.16 -16.11 0.81
N ALA A 95 9.62 -16.09 2.03
CA ALA A 95 10.35 -16.59 3.19
C ALA A 95 10.76 -18.07 2.98
N PRO A 96 11.97 -18.48 3.42
CA PRO A 96 12.89 -17.77 4.30
C PRO A 96 13.96 -16.91 3.59
N HIS A 97 13.84 -16.70 2.28
CA HIS A 97 14.87 -16.01 1.48
C HIS A 97 14.94 -14.51 1.75
N PHE A 98 16.03 -13.89 1.29
CA PHE A 98 16.22 -12.44 1.36
C PHE A 98 15.59 -11.76 0.14
N SER A 99 14.91 -10.66 0.40
CA SER A 99 14.51 -9.68 -0.61
C SER A 99 15.54 -8.55 -0.63
N SER A 100 15.67 -7.87 -1.77
CA SER A 100 16.64 -6.80 -1.98
C SER A 100 16.03 -5.61 -2.71
N LEU A 101 16.61 -4.44 -2.48
CA LEU A 101 16.47 -3.26 -3.32
C LEU A 101 17.82 -2.98 -3.94
N GLU A 102 17.88 -3.04 -5.27
CA GLU A 102 19.10 -2.91 -6.05
C GLU A 102 19.01 -1.67 -6.94
N ALA A 103 20.14 -1.01 -7.16
CA ALA A 103 20.24 0.07 -8.14
C ALA A 103 21.36 -0.21 -9.13
N ASP A 104 21.12 0.16 -10.38
CA ASP A 104 22.10 0.26 -11.46
C ASP A 104 21.85 1.61 -12.14
N VAL A 105 22.56 2.63 -11.67
CA VAL A 105 22.32 4.04 -12.00
C VAL A 105 23.62 4.74 -12.34
N SER A 106 23.51 5.73 -13.21
CA SER A 106 24.60 6.62 -13.59
C SER A 106 24.11 8.06 -13.52
N ALA A 107 24.92 8.92 -12.91
CA ALA A 107 24.64 10.35 -12.86
C ALA A 107 25.84 11.14 -13.37
N THR A 108 25.57 12.23 -14.08
CA THR A 108 26.58 13.10 -14.67
C THR A 108 26.41 14.51 -14.13
N GLN A 109 27.49 15.17 -13.73
CA GLN A 109 27.50 16.60 -13.39
C GLN A 109 28.82 17.22 -13.85
N SER A 110 28.74 18.39 -14.50
CA SER A 110 29.90 19.13 -15.00
C SER A 110 30.88 18.26 -15.82
N GLY A 111 30.32 17.36 -16.66
CA GLY A 111 31.08 16.45 -17.53
C GLY A 111 31.67 15.20 -16.86
N GLN A 112 31.57 15.06 -15.53
CA GLN A 112 32.00 13.86 -14.81
C GLN A 112 30.82 12.90 -14.64
N THR A 113 31.07 11.61 -14.82
CA THR A 113 30.07 10.55 -14.67
C THR A 113 30.39 9.68 -13.45
N PHE A 114 29.37 9.42 -12.65
CA PHE A 114 29.40 8.64 -11.43
C PHE A 114 28.43 7.48 -11.57
N CYS A 115 28.83 6.28 -11.18
CA CYS A 115 27.99 5.10 -11.29
C CYS A 115 27.81 4.45 -9.92
N PHE A 116 26.61 3.96 -9.65
CA PHE A 116 26.33 3.07 -8.53
C PHE A 116 25.66 1.81 -9.06
N LYS A 117 26.22 0.66 -8.69
CA LYS A 117 25.66 -0.65 -9.00
C LYS A 117 25.76 -1.57 -7.79
N GLY A 118 24.61 -1.98 -7.27
CA GLY A 118 24.54 -2.94 -6.16
C GLY A 118 23.33 -2.74 -5.25
N ASP A 119 23.35 -3.42 -4.11
CA ASP A 119 22.30 -3.40 -3.11
C ASP A 119 22.28 -2.06 -2.37
N ILE A 120 21.11 -1.42 -2.32
CA ILE A 120 20.83 -0.31 -1.40
C ILE A 120 20.41 -0.89 -0.05
N ALA A 121 19.59 -1.93 -0.07
CA ALA A 121 19.07 -2.59 1.13
C ALA A 121 18.78 -4.07 0.84
N SER A 122 18.94 -4.91 1.86
CA SER A 122 18.52 -6.31 1.85
C SER A 122 17.88 -6.68 3.18
N TRP A 123 16.86 -7.54 3.14
CA TRP A 123 16.14 -7.98 4.33
C TRP A 123 15.57 -9.38 4.16
N GLN A 124 15.41 -10.09 5.27
CA GLN A 124 14.71 -11.36 5.26
C GLN A 124 13.23 -11.14 4.93
N ALA A 125 12.70 -11.86 3.94
CA ALA A 125 11.30 -11.77 3.56
C ALA A 125 10.39 -12.16 4.72
N LYS A 126 9.35 -11.35 4.98
CA LYS A 126 8.36 -11.58 6.04
C LYS A 126 6.96 -11.64 5.45
N GLY A 127 6.39 -12.85 5.43
CA GLY A 127 5.03 -13.06 4.95
C GLY A 127 4.87 -12.84 3.44
N LEU A 128 3.61 -12.76 3.00
CA LEU A 128 3.25 -12.47 1.62
C LEU A 128 3.25 -10.95 1.37
N PRO A 129 3.72 -10.49 0.19
CA PRO A 129 3.73 -9.07 -0.14
C PRO A 129 2.30 -8.52 -0.23
N VAL A 130 2.16 -7.24 0.10
CA VAL A 130 0.89 -6.54 -0.08
C VAL A 130 0.67 -6.20 -1.54
N VAL A 131 -0.55 -6.44 -2.00
CA VAL A 131 -1.02 -6.12 -3.35
C VAL A 131 -2.21 -5.16 -3.35
N GLY A 132 -2.73 -4.80 -2.17
CA GLY A 132 -3.73 -3.75 -2.04
C GLY A 132 -4.03 -3.40 -0.59
N HIS A 133 -4.28 -2.12 -0.34
CA HIS A 133 -4.82 -1.61 0.92
C HIS A 133 -6.14 -0.91 0.65
N TYR A 134 -7.14 -1.22 1.45
CA TYR A 134 -8.49 -0.68 1.30
C TYR A 134 -9.02 -0.19 2.62
N VAL A 135 -9.79 0.88 2.55
CA VAL A 135 -10.50 1.48 3.67
C VAL A 135 -11.97 1.62 3.32
N THR A 136 -12.82 1.27 4.27
CA THR A 136 -14.28 1.38 4.13
C THR A 136 -14.83 2.04 5.40
N GLN A 137 -15.35 3.26 5.27
CA GLN A 137 -15.98 3.95 6.40
C GLN A 137 -17.37 3.36 6.67
N LEU A 138 -17.58 2.84 7.89
CA LEU A 138 -18.84 2.22 8.31
C LEU A 138 -19.69 3.17 9.16
N ASP A 139 -19.07 3.98 10.03
CA ASP A 139 -19.67 5.19 10.59
C ASP A 139 -18.65 6.30 10.83
N ALA A 140 -18.99 7.43 11.44
CA ALA A 140 -18.01 8.52 11.69
C ALA A 140 -16.81 8.13 12.57
N THR A 141 -16.91 7.02 13.30
CA THR A 141 -15.95 6.52 14.29
C THR A 141 -15.47 5.10 14.00
N LEU A 142 -16.13 4.36 13.11
CA LEU A 142 -15.84 2.97 12.78
C LEU A 142 -15.43 2.84 11.31
N THR A 143 -14.29 2.22 11.10
CA THR A 143 -13.71 1.97 9.78
C THR A 143 -13.34 0.50 9.65
N ALA A 144 -13.55 -0.07 8.48
CA ALA A 144 -13.03 -1.36 8.09
C ALA A 144 -11.75 -1.16 7.27
N ASN A 145 -10.62 -1.62 7.79
CA ASN A 145 -9.35 -1.65 7.08
C ASN A 145 -9.10 -3.05 6.54
N THR A 146 -8.68 -3.12 5.27
CA THR A 146 -8.37 -4.38 4.61
C THR A 146 -7.00 -4.29 3.94
N THR A 147 -6.14 -5.28 4.19
CA THR A 147 -4.86 -5.44 3.49
C THR A 147 -4.87 -6.78 2.75
N VAL A 148 -4.80 -6.72 1.43
CA VAL A 148 -4.80 -7.90 0.54
C VAL A 148 -3.36 -8.26 0.19
N ARG A 149 -3.04 -9.55 0.25
CA ARG A 149 -1.68 -10.07 0.16
C ARG A 149 -1.59 -11.26 -0.78
N GLY A 150 -0.36 -11.49 -1.25
CA GLY A 150 0.00 -12.60 -2.12
C GLY A 150 -0.20 -12.29 -3.59
N VAL A 151 0.59 -12.95 -4.43
CA VAL A 151 0.63 -12.74 -5.89
C VAL A 151 -0.70 -13.02 -6.59
N SER A 152 -1.55 -13.85 -5.98
CA SER A 152 -2.90 -14.17 -6.45
C SER A 152 -3.99 -13.51 -5.60
N ALA A 153 -3.62 -12.52 -4.76
CA ALA A 153 -4.52 -11.86 -3.81
C ALA A 153 -5.34 -12.85 -2.95
N ASN A 154 -4.68 -13.92 -2.50
CA ASN A 154 -5.30 -15.09 -1.89
C ASN A 154 -5.35 -15.05 -0.35
N THR A 155 -4.90 -13.94 0.24
CA THR A 155 -4.95 -13.70 1.68
C THR A 155 -5.37 -12.26 1.92
N ALA A 156 -6.26 -12.02 2.90
CA ALA A 156 -6.68 -10.69 3.30
C ALA A 156 -6.70 -10.57 4.81
N ASN A 157 -6.01 -9.56 5.33
CA ASN A 157 -6.12 -9.15 6.73
C ASN A 157 -7.20 -8.08 6.82
N PHE A 158 -8.18 -8.30 7.68
CA PHE A 158 -9.29 -7.39 7.92
C PHE A 158 -9.24 -6.89 9.37
N GLU A 159 -9.47 -5.61 9.57
CA GLU A 159 -9.47 -4.97 10.87
C GLU A 159 -10.66 -4.02 11.01
N PHE A 160 -11.34 -4.07 12.14
CA PHE A 160 -12.20 -2.98 12.58
C PHE A 160 -11.35 -1.97 13.34
N LEU A 161 -11.35 -0.72 12.89
CA LEU A 161 -10.76 0.41 13.57
C LEU A 161 -11.86 1.27 14.19
N PHE A 162 -11.82 1.43 15.50
CA PHE A 162 -12.68 2.35 16.24
C PHE A 162 -11.86 3.55 16.69
N GLN A 163 -12.23 4.75 16.23
CA GLN A 163 -11.51 6.01 16.47
C GLN A 163 -10.00 5.89 16.14
N GLY A 164 -9.70 5.17 15.05
CA GLY A 164 -8.34 4.92 14.57
C GLY A 164 -7.60 3.78 15.27
N SER A 165 -8.16 3.15 16.30
CA SER A 165 -7.53 2.04 17.03
C SER A 165 -8.15 0.70 16.63
N ALA A 166 -7.31 -0.31 16.38
CA ALA A 166 -7.80 -1.65 16.06
C ALA A 166 -8.50 -2.28 17.27
N VAL A 167 -9.77 -2.68 17.08
CA VAL A 167 -10.58 -3.33 18.14
C VAL A 167 -10.79 -4.82 17.85
N ALA A 168 -10.67 -5.22 16.60
CA ALA A 168 -10.74 -6.61 16.19
C ALA A 168 -10.04 -6.80 14.85
N ALA A 169 -9.42 -7.96 14.67
CA ALA A 169 -8.72 -8.32 13.44
C ALA A 169 -8.97 -9.78 13.09
N MET A 170 -9.03 -10.09 11.80
CA MET A 170 -9.11 -11.45 11.28
C MET A 170 -8.28 -11.58 10.00
N THR A 171 -7.80 -12.79 9.74
CA THR A 171 -7.12 -13.13 8.48
C THR A 171 -7.97 -14.15 7.74
N THR A 172 -8.32 -13.83 6.51
CA THR A 172 -9.04 -14.73 5.60
C THR A 172 -8.08 -15.20 4.52
N THR A 173 -8.15 -16.48 4.15
CA THR A 173 -7.31 -17.06 3.09
C THR A 173 -8.17 -17.80 2.08
N GLN A 174 -7.63 -18.11 0.90
CA GLN A 174 -8.32 -18.95 -0.07
C GLN A 174 -8.75 -20.32 0.48
N LEU A 175 -8.00 -20.86 1.46
CA LEU A 175 -8.30 -22.16 2.09
C LEU A 175 -9.27 -22.04 3.26
N ALA A 176 -9.37 -20.85 3.86
CA ALA A 176 -10.34 -20.53 4.91
C ALA A 176 -11.03 -19.20 4.55
N PRO A 177 -11.87 -19.20 3.50
CA PRO A 177 -12.38 -17.98 2.87
C PRO A 177 -13.48 -17.30 3.67
N VAL A 178 -14.01 -17.96 4.70
CA VAL A 178 -15.01 -17.38 5.60
C VAL A 178 -14.43 -17.36 7.01
N GLN A 179 -14.43 -16.17 7.61
CA GLN A 179 -14.04 -15.97 9.00
C GLN A 179 -15.23 -15.37 9.75
N VAL A 180 -15.51 -15.88 10.95
CA VAL A 180 -16.65 -15.47 11.77
C VAL A 180 -16.15 -15.10 13.15
N TYR A 181 -16.46 -13.88 13.61
CA TYR A 181 -16.22 -13.47 14.98
C TYR A 181 -17.17 -14.24 15.91
N PRO A 182 -16.65 -15.09 16.82
CA PRO A 182 -17.48 -15.95 17.65
C PRO A 182 -18.24 -15.15 18.73
N ASP A 183 -17.62 -14.08 19.20
CA ASP A 183 -18.12 -13.24 20.29
C ASP A 183 -18.50 -11.85 19.78
N GLU A 184 -19.27 -11.13 20.59
CA GLU A 184 -19.52 -9.70 20.39
C GLU A 184 -18.21 -8.91 20.57
N ILE A 185 -17.96 -7.94 19.69
CA ILE A 185 -16.85 -7.00 19.85
C ILE A 185 -17.42 -5.73 20.48
N SER A 186 -16.92 -5.39 21.66
CA SER A 186 -17.35 -4.21 22.41
C SER A 186 -16.16 -3.34 22.79
N ALA A 187 -16.18 -2.07 22.42
CA ALA A 187 -15.13 -1.10 22.69
C ALA A 187 -15.72 0.30 22.92
N GLY A 188 -15.71 0.76 24.18
CA GLY A 188 -16.40 2.00 24.55
C GLY A 188 -17.90 1.91 24.26
N ASN A 189 -18.38 2.74 23.33
CA ASN A 189 -19.77 2.77 22.85
C ASN A 189 -19.99 1.97 21.56
N LEU A 190 -18.94 1.39 20.96
CA LEU A 190 -19.07 0.49 19.83
C LEU A 190 -19.50 -0.91 20.30
N HIS A 191 -20.50 -1.45 19.62
CA HIS A 191 -20.91 -2.85 19.73
C HIS A 191 -21.02 -3.44 18.32
N ILE A 192 -20.34 -4.54 18.03
CA ILE A 192 -20.50 -5.34 16.82
C ILE A 192 -21.02 -6.70 17.23
N ALA A 193 -22.20 -7.08 16.74
CA ALA A 193 -22.87 -8.30 17.14
C ALA A 193 -22.02 -9.55 16.85
N LYS A 194 -22.16 -10.55 17.73
CA LYS A 194 -21.60 -11.89 17.50
C LYS A 194 -22.02 -12.43 16.13
N GLY A 195 -21.15 -13.21 15.50
CA GLY A 195 -21.41 -13.76 14.17
C GLY A 195 -21.16 -12.78 13.02
N ALA A 196 -20.60 -11.59 13.29
CA ALA A 196 -19.98 -10.76 12.26
C ALA A 196 -18.99 -11.61 11.45
N LYS A 197 -19.02 -11.50 10.13
CA LYS A 197 -18.25 -12.37 9.26
C LYS A 197 -17.65 -11.65 8.07
N ILE A 198 -16.49 -12.15 7.66
CA ILE A 198 -15.76 -11.73 6.48
C ILE A 198 -15.69 -12.90 5.51
N THR A 199 -15.94 -12.65 4.22
CA THR A 199 -15.82 -13.65 3.16
C THR A 199 -14.88 -13.15 2.07
N LEU A 200 -13.81 -13.89 1.79
CA LEU A 200 -12.89 -13.65 0.69
C LEU A 200 -13.31 -14.45 -0.54
N ALA A 201 -13.62 -13.74 -1.61
CA ALA A 201 -13.63 -14.27 -2.96
C ALA A 201 -12.34 -13.81 -3.65
N VAL A 202 -11.46 -14.76 -3.99
CA VAL A 202 -10.22 -14.45 -4.70
C VAL A 202 -10.53 -14.01 -6.14
N PRO A 203 -9.80 -13.05 -6.70
CA PRO A 203 -9.95 -12.70 -8.10
C PRO A 203 -9.62 -13.89 -9.00
N THR A 204 -10.21 -13.91 -10.19
CA THR A 204 -9.93 -14.89 -11.24
C THR A 204 -9.57 -14.15 -12.53
N GLU A 205 -9.12 -14.86 -13.55
CA GLU A 205 -8.83 -14.26 -14.86
C GLU A 205 -10.04 -13.58 -15.51
N ILE A 206 -11.25 -14.04 -15.18
CA ILE A 206 -12.50 -13.58 -15.81
C ILE A 206 -13.36 -12.67 -14.91
N GLY A 207 -12.94 -12.42 -13.66
CA GLY A 207 -13.75 -11.63 -12.73
C GLY A 207 -12.98 -11.11 -11.52
N PRO A 208 -13.34 -9.92 -11.02
CA PRO A 208 -12.72 -9.34 -9.84
C PRO A 208 -13.07 -10.18 -8.60
N GLY A 209 -12.13 -10.19 -7.65
CA GLY A 209 -12.34 -10.71 -6.31
C GLY A 209 -12.93 -9.63 -5.40
N MET A 210 -13.30 -10.05 -4.19
CA MET A 210 -13.75 -9.12 -3.17
C MET A 210 -13.55 -9.68 -1.77
N LEU A 211 -13.46 -8.78 -0.81
CA LEU A 211 -13.67 -9.10 0.59
C LEU A 211 -15.03 -8.54 1.00
N PHE A 212 -15.93 -9.39 1.48
CA PHE A 212 -17.30 -9.03 1.82
C PHE A 212 -17.53 -9.10 3.32
N LEU A 213 -18.06 -8.02 3.91
CA LEU A 213 -18.41 -7.93 5.32
C LEU A 213 -19.92 -8.10 5.50
N GLN A 214 -20.30 -8.97 6.44
CA GLN A 214 -21.67 -9.04 6.96
C GLN A 214 -21.65 -8.93 8.48
N CYS A 215 -22.28 -7.90 9.03
CA CYS A 215 -22.40 -7.71 10.48
C CYS A 215 -23.59 -6.82 10.86
N PHE A 216 -23.87 -6.75 12.16
CA PHE A 216 -24.67 -5.69 12.77
C PHE A 216 -23.75 -4.91 13.71
N PHE A 217 -23.83 -3.59 13.68
CA PHE A 217 -23.08 -2.75 14.61
C PHE A 217 -23.92 -1.58 15.13
N LYS A 218 -23.51 -1.02 16.26
CA LYS A 218 -24.09 0.16 16.89
C LYS A 218 -22.98 0.99 17.51
N THR A 219 -23.12 2.31 17.49
CA THR A 219 -22.29 3.25 18.27
C THR A 219 -23.16 4.21 19.08
N ALA A 220 -22.59 5.20 19.76
CA ALA A 220 -23.41 6.22 20.43
C ALA A 220 -24.18 7.12 19.45
N THR A 221 -23.63 7.35 18.26
CA THR A 221 -24.21 8.24 17.24
C THR A 221 -24.93 7.49 16.13
N THR A 222 -24.70 6.18 16.01
CA THR A 222 -25.27 5.32 14.98
C THR A 222 -26.16 4.27 15.63
N PRO A 223 -27.48 4.21 15.33
CA PRO A 223 -28.33 3.12 15.80
C PRO A 223 -27.86 1.78 15.23
N GLU A 224 -28.44 0.67 15.74
CA GLU A 224 -28.11 -0.65 15.22
C GLU A 224 -28.32 -0.70 13.69
N THR A 225 -27.24 -1.01 12.98
CA THR A 225 -27.16 -0.92 11.53
C THR A 225 -26.60 -2.23 10.99
N GLN A 226 -27.28 -2.78 9.99
CA GLN A 226 -26.80 -3.96 9.27
C GLN A 226 -25.84 -3.53 8.16
N VAL A 227 -24.68 -4.18 8.09
CA VAL A 227 -23.75 -4.09 6.96
C VAL A 227 -23.78 -5.40 6.21
N SER A 228 -23.90 -5.31 4.89
CA SER A 228 -23.75 -6.44 3.96
C SER A 228 -23.16 -5.92 2.66
N ALA A 229 -21.86 -5.63 2.67
CA ALA A 229 -21.19 -4.87 1.63
C ALA A 229 -19.75 -5.34 1.37
N SER A 230 -19.24 -5.01 0.18
CA SER A 230 -17.81 -5.15 -0.13
C SER A 230 -16.99 -4.18 0.73
N VAL A 231 -15.90 -4.65 1.32
CA VAL A 231 -14.92 -3.86 2.06
C VAL A 231 -13.54 -3.84 1.38
N ALA A 232 -13.38 -4.62 0.31
CA ALA A 232 -12.30 -4.50 -0.66
C ALA A 232 -12.75 -5.04 -2.02
N ASN A 233 -12.52 -4.30 -3.09
CA ASN A 233 -12.69 -4.78 -4.46
C ASN A 233 -11.31 -5.13 -5.02
N ILE A 234 -11.09 -6.40 -5.29
CA ILE A 234 -9.77 -6.96 -5.53
C ILE A 234 -9.64 -7.23 -7.03
N ALA A 235 -8.76 -6.50 -7.69
CA ALA A 235 -8.34 -6.86 -9.04
C ALA A 235 -7.27 -7.97 -8.97
N TRP A 236 -7.19 -8.81 -10.01
CA TRP A 236 -6.04 -9.68 -10.15
C TRP A 236 -4.77 -8.82 -10.15
N PRO A 237 -3.77 -9.08 -9.28
CA PRO A 237 -2.55 -8.29 -9.26
C PRO A 237 -1.88 -8.34 -10.64
N GLN A 238 -1.85 -7.20 -11.32
CA GLN A 238 -1.10 -7.05 -12.56
C GLN A 238 0.22 -6.36 -12.22
N VAL A 239 1.32 -6.91 -12.71
CA VAL A 239 2.60 -6.19 -12.68
C VAL A 239 2.46 -5.06 -13.70
N ALA A 240 2.45 -3.83 -13.21
CA ALA A 240 2.39 -2.64 -14.04
C ALA A 240 3.70 -2.50 -14.84
N ALA A 241 3.62 -1.74 -15.94
CA ALA A 241 4.82 -1.31 -16.63
C ALA A 241 5.72 -0.51 -15.66
N PRO A 242 7.06 -0.63 -15.75
CA PRO A 242 7.97 0.11 -14.89
C PRO A 242 7.64 1.60 -14.88
N GLN A 243 7.61 2.20 -13.69
CA GLN A 243 7.35 3.62 -13.58
C GLN A 243 8.56 4.38 -14.13
N ARG A 244 8.35 5.17 -15.19
CA ARG A 244 9.37 6.11 -15.68
C ARG A 244 9.25 7.40 -14.89
N VAL A 245 10.36 7.86 -14.33
CA VAL A 245 10.46 9.17 -13.71
C VAL A 245 11.22 10.07 -14.66
N SER A 246 10.53 11.07 -15.17
CA SER A 246 11.07 12.15 -15.99
C SER A 246 10.50 13.49 -15.52
N ASP A 247 11.25 14.57 -15.74
CA ASP A 247 10.87 15.92 -15.28
C ASP A 247 9.55 16.43 -15.88
N GLU A 248 9.13 15.90 -17.03
CA GLU A 248 7.88 16.26 -17.71
C GLU A 248 6.59 15.92 -16.93
N ALA A 249 6.67 15.16 -15.82
CA ALA A 249 5.52 14.81 -15.00
C ALA A 249 5.02 15.93 -14.07
N ARG A 250 5.54 17.16 -14.19
CA ARG A 250 5.13 18.29 -13.34
C ARG A 250 4.67 19.49 -14.17
N GLU A 251 3.55 19.33 -14.87
CA GLU A 251 2.74 20.48 -15.32
C GLU A 251 1.53 20.62 -14.39
N GLY A 252 1.68 21.54 -13.46
CA GLY A 252 0.65 22.07 -12.58
C GLY A 252 1.09 23.49 -12.26
N ASP A 253 1.22 24.30 -13.32
CA ASP A 253 1.41 25.74 -13.20
C ASP A 253 0.07 26.37 -12.78
N PRO A 254 -0.01 27.21 -11.73
CA PRO A 254 -1.25 27.89 -11.34
C PRO A 254 -1.61 29.08 -12.24
N HIS A 255 -0.90 29.26 -13.37
CA HIS A 255 -1.12 30.34 -14.30
C HIS A 255 -1.29 29.81 -15.73
N ASP A 256 -2.48 29.27 -16.01
CA ASP A 256 -3.20 29.41 -17.29
C ASP A 256 -4.71 29.30 -17.04
#